data_AF-A0A2V7Y4D3-F1
#
_entry.id   AF-A0A2V7Y4D3-F1
#
_cell.length_a   1.000
_cell.length_b   1.000
_cell.length_c   1.000
_cell.angle_alpha   90.00
_cell.angle_beta   90.00
_cell.angle_gamma   90.00
#
_symmetry.space_group_name_H-M   'P 1'
#
loop_
_entity.id
_entity.type
_entity.pdbx_description
1 polymer ?
#
loop_
_entity_poly.entity_id
_entity_poly.type
_entity_poly.pdbx_seq_one_letter_code
_entity_poly.pdbx_strand_id
1 'polypeptide(L)'
;MPPPKKSGCMKWALIGCASILVLGCLGIAALVFIVFAAIKSSDAYKGARATAERDPRVIAALGSPIEPGWWVSGNVNVDANGGNADFVFPISGPKGEGRVHAVATRDTSGWHYREIVFTPKTGPPIDLLKP
;
A
#
# COMPACT_ATOMS: atom_id res chain seq x y z
N MET A 1 -46.15 -19.37 39.45
CA MET A 1 -44.88 -20.08 39.71
C MET A 1 -44.16 -20.34 38.39
N PRO A 2 -42.82 -20.45 38.38
CA PRO A 2 -41.88 -19.53 37.73
C PRO A 2 -41.26 -20.10 36.43
N PRO A 3 -40.06 -19.66 36.00
CA PRO A 3 -39.70 -18.53 35.13
C PRO A 3 -39.31 -19.01 33.70
N PRO A 4 -38.87 -18.14 32.76
CA PRO A 4 -37.42 -18.16 32.53
C PRO A 4 -36.82 -16.79 32.20
N LYS A 5 -36.00 -16.35 33.15
CA LYS A 5 -34.85 -15.47 32.95
C LYS A 5 -33.93 -16.12 31.91
N LYS A 6 -34.06 -15.78 30.62
CA LYS A 6 -33.19 -16.28 29.54
C LYS A 6 -32.19 -15.21 29.06
N SER A 7 -31.75 -14.34 29.97
CA SER A 7 -30.70 -13.34 29.70
C SER A 7 -29.29 -13.94 29.67
N GLY A 8 -29.12 -15.24 29.95
CA GLY A 8 -27.84 -15.96 29.84
C GLY A 8 -27.53 -16.39 28.41
N CYS A 9 -28.45 -17.06 27.71
CA CYS A 9 -28.22 -17.64 26.37
C CYS A 9 -27.89 -16.57 25.31
N MET A 10 -28.57 -15.42 25.38
CA MET A 10 -28.35 -14.32 24.43
C MET A 10 -26.98 -13.64 24.60
N LYS A 11 -26.43 -13.60 25.83
CA LYS A 11 -25.08 -13.08 26.10
C LYS A 11 -24.00 -13.98 25.51
N TRP A 12 -24.13 -15.29 25.65
CA TRP A 12 -23.17 -16.25 25.08
C TRP A 12 -23.23 -16.32 23.54
N ALA A 13 -24.42 -16.19 22.95
CA ALA A 13 -24.59 -16.08 21.51
C ALA A 13 -23.96 -14.80 20.94
N LEU A 14 -24.13 -13.65 21.63
CA LEU A 14 -23.48 -12.39 21.26
C LEU A 14 -21.97 -12.44 21.45
N ILE A 15 -21.46 -13.08 22.51
CA ILE A 15 -20.02 -13.26 22.73
C ILE A 15 -19.42 -14.19 21.66
N GLY A 16 -20.12 -15.25 21.26
CA GLY A 16 -19.68 -16.14 20.18
C GLY A 16 -19.71 -15.50 18.79
N CYS A 17 -20.72 -14.67 18.50
CA CYS A 17 -20.78 -13.93 17.24
C CYS A 17 -19.73 -12.81 17.20
N ALA A 18 -19.54 -12.10 18.32
CA ALA A 18 -18.50 -11.08 18.46
C ALA A 18 -17.10 -11.70 18.36
N SER A 19 -16.86 -12.89 18.93
CA SER A 19 -15.54 -13.54 18.83
C SER A 19 -15.20 -13.98 17.41
N ILE A 20 -16.17 -14.49 16.64
CA ILE A 20 -15.98 -14.82 15.21
C ILE A 20 -15.72 -13.55 14.40
N LEU A 21 -16.46 -12.47 14.66
CA LEU A 21 -16.22 -11.18 13.99
C LEU A 21 -14.85 -10.61 14.31
N VAL A 22 -14.44 -10.64 15.58
CA VAL A 22 -13.11 -10.18 16.00
C VAL A 22 -12.01 -11.01 15.35
N LEU A 23 -12.12 -12.34 15.38
CA LEU A 23 -11.13 -13.25 14.78
C LEU A 23 -11.07 -13.06 13.24
N GLY A 24 -12.22 -12.90 12.60
CA GLY A 24 -12.32 -12.61 11.17
C GLY A 24 -11.67 -11.27 10.80
N CYS A 25 -11.97 -10.20 11.53
CA CYS A 25 -11.35 -8.89 11.34
C CYS A 25 -9.82 -8.95 11.56
N LEU A 26 -9.37 -9.69 12.57
CA LEU A 26 -7.93 -9.87 12.84
C LEU A 26 -7.24 -10.60 11.69
N GLY A 27 -7.86 -11.65 11.16
CA GLY A 27 -7.34 -12.42 10.03
C GLY A 27 -7.21 -11.57 8.76
N ILE A 28 -8.25 -10.79 8.44
CA ILE A 28 -8.22 -9.86 7.29
C ILE A 28 -7.14 -8.79 7.49
N ALA A 29 -7.07 -8.19 8.67
CA ALA A 29 -6.05 -7.18 8.97
C ALA A 29 -4.63 -7.75 8.84
N ALA A 30 -4.39 -8.98 9.33
CA ALA A 30 -3.11 -9.65 9.18
C ALA A 30 -2.75 -9.91 7.71
N LEU A 31 -3.69 -10.39 6.90
CA LEU A 31 -3.48 -10.60 5.46
C LEU A 31 -3.12 -9.29 4.74
N VAL A 32 -3.87 -8.22 4.99
CA VAL A 32 -3.59 -6.91 4.40
C VAL A 32 -2.21 -6.40 4.81
N PHE A 33 -1.84 -6.56 6.09
CA PHE A 33 -0.53 -6.17 6.58
C PHE A 33 0.61 -6.94 5.90
N ILE A 34 0.46 -8.25 5.73
CA ILE A 34 1.46 -9.09 5.04
C ILE A 34 1.64 -8.64 3.59
N VAL A 35 0.54 -8.39 2.87
CA VAL A 35 0.60 -7.92 1.47
C VAL A 35 1.31 -6.57 1.39
N PHE A 36 0.94 -5.61 2.25
CA PHE A 36 1.60 -4.29 2.27
C PHE A 36 3.08 -4.38 2.64
N ALA A 37 3.44 -5.24 3.59
CA ALA A 37 4.83 -5.48 3.97
C ALA A 37 5.62 -6.10 2.83
N ALA A 38 5.04 -7.06 2.10
CA ALA A 38 5.67 -7.70 0.93
C ALA A 38 5.89 -6.70 -0.22
N ILE A 39 4.92 -5.82 -0.49
CA ILE A 39 5.07 -4.77 -1.50
C ILE A 39 6.15 -3.78 -1.06
N LYS A 40 6.09 -3.26 0.17
CA LYS A 40 7.07 -2.29 0.70
C LYS A 40 8.49 -2.85 0.82
N SER A 41 8.65 -4.16 1.03
CA SER A 41 9.95 -4.81 1.10
C SER A 41 10.54 -5.12 -0.29
N SER A 42 9.70 -5.13 -1.33
CA SER A 42 10.13 -5.39 -2.72
C SER A 42 11.11 -4.32 -3.22
N ASP A 43 12.10 -4.76 -3.99
CA ASP A 43 13.07 -3.85 -4.60
C ASP A 43 12.42 -2.93 -5.64
N ALA A 44 11.31 -3.37 -6.24
CA ALA A 44 10.46 -2.55 -7.11
C ALA A 44 9.93 -1.31 -6.37
N TYR A 45 9.39 -1.49 -5.14
CA TYR A 45 8.90 -0.37 -4.34
C TYR A 45 10.04 0.57 -3.92
N LYS A 46 11.16 0.01 -3.44
CA LYS A 46 12.31 0.80 -3.00
C LYS A 46 12.90 1.62 -4.15
N GLY A 47 13.03 1.05 -5.35
CA GLY A 47 13.55 1.76 -6.50
C GLY A 47 12.60 2.84 -6.99
N ALA A 48 11.30 2.56 -7.12
CA ALA A 48 10.32 3.59 -7.49
C ALA A 48 10.28 4.75 -6.48
N ARG A 49 10.32 4.44 -5.18
CA ARG A 49 10.39 5.42 -4.10
C ARG A 49 11.66 6.26 -4.19
N ALA A 50 12.83 5.63 -4.36
CA ALA A 50 14.09 6.35 -4.47
C ALA A 50 14.13 7.26 -5.71
N THR A 51 13.56 6.84 -6.84
CA THR A 51 13.42 7.70 -8.02
C THR A 51 12.56 8.91 -7.72
N ALA A 52 11.40 8.72 -7.07
CA ALA A 52 10.52 9.83 -6.69
C ALA A 52 11.16 10.79 -5.67
N GLU A 53 11.89 10.27 -4.67
CA GLU A 53 12.54 11.10 -3.65
C GLU A 53 13.73 11.92 -4.20
N ARG A 54 14.35 11.47 -5.29
CA ARG A 54 15.51 12.12 -5.90
C ARG A 54 15.15 13.05 -7.05
N ASP A 55 13.93 12.98 -7.57
CA ASP A 55 13.49 13.81 -8.70
C ASP A 55 13.26 15.27 -8.23
N PRO A 56 13.96 16.26 -8.84
CA PRO A 56 13.83 17.67 -8.47
C PRO A 56 12.41 18.21 -8.61
N ARG A 57 11.60 17.69 -9.55
CA ARG A 57 10.21 18.11 -9.79
C ARG A 57 9.31 17.66 -8.64
N VAL A 58 9.55 16.45 -8.11
CA VAL A 58 8.83 15.94 -6.93
C VAL A 58 9.22 16.72 -5.68
N ILE A 59 10.52 16.98 -5.47
CA ILE A 59 11.02 17.80 -4.36
C ILE A 59 10.49 19.24 -4.45
N ALA A 60 10.39 19.81 -5.66
CA ALA A 60 9.81 21.13 -5.85
C ALA A 60 8.34 21.18 -5.43
N ALA A 61 7.58 20.13 -5.78
CA ALA A 61 6.14 20.02 -5.50
C ALA A 61 5.82 19.71 -4.02
N LEU A 62 6.52 18.74 -3.41
CA LEU A 62 6.23 18.25 -2.06
C LEU A 62 7.12 18.86 -0.97
N GLY A 63 8.29 19.40 -1.34
CA GLY A 63 9.33 19.78 -0.38
C GLY A 63 10.16 18.59 0.10
N SER A 64 11.03 18.84 1.09
CA SER A 64 11.86 17.82 1.73
C SER A 64 11.78 18.00 3.26
N PRO A 65 11.71 16.91 4.05
CA PRO A 65 11.77 15.50 3.65
C PRO A 65 10.47 15.00 2.98
N ILE A 66 10.61 14.02 2.09
CA ILE A 66 9.47 13.29 1.49
C ILE A 66 9.28 12.01 2.29
N GLU A 67 8.06 11.80 2.78
CA GLU A 67 7.66 10.62 3.54
C GLU A 67 6.67 9.77 2.74
N PRO A 68 6.83 8.43 2.73
CA PRO A 68 5.84 7.54 2.15
C PRO A 68 4.60 7.48 3.04
N GLY A 69 3.42 7.47 2.44
CA GLY A 69 2.20 7.32 3.22
C GLY A 69 1.98 5.89 3.73
N TRP A 70 0.97 5.77 4.58
CA TRP A 70 0.71 4.55 5.35
C TRP A 70 0.20 3.37 4.50
N TRP A 71 -0.57 3.67 3.45
CA TRP A 71 -1.17 2.68 2.56
C TRP A 71 -0.37 2.54 1.27
N VAL A 72 -0.41 1.35 0.67
CA VAL A 72 0.05 1.10 -0.69
C VAL A 72 -1.05 0.28 -1.35
N SER A 73 -1.31 0.53 -2.63
CA SER A 73 -2.32 -0.21 -3.38
C SER A 73 -1.68 -0.78 -4.63
N GLY A 74 -2.16 -1.94 -5.07
CA GLY A 74 -1.65 -2.61 -6.25
C GLY A 74 -1.18 -4.02 -5.96
N ASN A 75 -0.47 -4.58 -6.92
CA ASN A 75 -0.07 -5.97 -6.94
C ASN A 75 1.39 -6.06 -7.37
N VAL A 76 2.16 -6.83 -6.60
CA VAL A 76 3.49 -7.27 -6.98
C VAL A 76 3.45 -8.78 -7.06
N ASN A 77 3.52 -9.30 -8.28
CA ASN A 77 3.60 -10.73 -8.53
C ASN A 77 5.02 -11.07 -8.97
N VAL A 78 5.66 -12.00 -8.26
CA VAL A 78 7.00 -12.49 -8.62
C VAL A 78 6.90 -14.01 -8.71
N ASP A 79 7.31 -14.55 -9.84
CA ASP A 79 7.38 -15.99 -10.09
C ASP A 79 8.83 -16.42 -10.38
N ALA A 80 9.02 -17.70 -10.69
CA ALA A 80 10.34 -18.27 -10.94
C ALA A 80 11.00 -17.75 -12.24
N ASN A 81 10.20 -17.28 -13.21
CA ASN A 81 10.65 -16.89 -14.54
C ASN A 81 10.63 -15.37 -14.77
N GLY A 82 10.05 -14.60 -13.84
CA GLY A 82 9.98 -13.14 -13.91
C GLY A 82 9.14 -12.54 -12.81
N GLY A 83 8.69 -11.30 -13.04
CA GLY A 83 7.78 -10.62 -12.13
C GLY A 83 7.13 -9.41 -12.76
N ASN A 84 6.00 -9.00 -12.23
CA ASN A 84 5.31 -7.78 -12.60
C ASN A 84 4.86 -7.05 -11.34
N ALA A 85 5.11 -5.76 -11.29
CA ALA A 85 4.75 -4.88 -10.21
C ALA A 85 3.96 -3.72 -10.79
N ASP A 86 2.73 -3.56 -10.31
CA ASP A 86 1.88 -2.41 -10.60
C ASP A 86 1.34 -1.94 -9.26
N PHE A 87 1.87 -0.82 -8.78
CA PHE A 87 1.52 -0.29 -7.47
C PHE A 87 1.49 1.22 -7.44
N VAL A 88 0.60 1.72 -6.59
CA VAL A 88 0.40 3.12 -6.30
C VAL A 88 0.65 3.34 -4.82
N PHE A 89 1.49 4.31 -4.49
CA PHE A 89 1.73 4.71 -3.11
C PHE A 89 1.64 6.23 -2.96
N PRO A 90 0.96 6.73 -1.92
CA PRO A 90 1.02 8.13 -1.54
C PRO A 90 2.42 8.52 -1.05
N ILE A 91 2.80 9.75 -1.32
CA ILE A 91 3.97 10.41 -0.73
C ILE A 91 3.56 11.83 -0.29
N SER A 92 4.14 12.27 0.83
CA SER A 92 3.83 13.55 1.46
C SER A 92 5.10 14.29 1.81
N GLY A 93 5.05 15.61 1.79
CA GLY A 93 6.12 16.48 2.25
C GLY A 93 5.57 17.79 2.80
N PRO A 94 6.44 18.69 3.30
CA PRO A 94 6.01 19.92 3.98
C PRO A 94 5.24 20.90 3.09
N LYS A 95 5.35 20.81 1.75
CA LYS A 95 4.61 21.65 0.80
C LYS A 95 3.31 21.03 0.30
N GLY A 96 3.11 19.73 0.48
CA GLY A 96 1.91 19.06 -0.02
C GLY A 96 2.03 17.54 -0.08
N GLU A 97 1.07 16.94 -0.79
CA GLU A 97 0.95 15.49 -0.92
C GLU A 97 0.71 15.10 -2.38
N GLY A 98 1.04 13.86 -2.73
CA GLY A 98 0.79 13.29 -4.04
C GLY A 98 0.82 11.78 -3.99
N ARG A 99 0.71 11.15 -5.15
CA ARG A 99 0.76 9.70 -5.31
C ARG A 99 1.72 9.36 -6.44
N VAL A 100 2.48 8.28 -6.26
CA VAL A 100 3.34 7.73 -7.30
C VAL A 100 2.71 6.45 -7.78
N HIS A 101 2.49 6.35 -9.08
CA HIS A 101 2.14 5.11 -9.76
C HIS A 101 3.40 4.55 -10.42
N ALA A 102 3.75 3.32 -10.11
CA ALA A 102 4.91 2.66 -10.69
C ALA A 102 4.51 1.32 -11.30
N VAL A 103 4.93 1.11 -12.54
CA VAL A 103 4.79 -0.14 -13.29
C VAL A 103 6.18 -0.66 -13.61
N ALA A 104 6.51 -1.85 -13.14
CA ALA A 104 7.80 -2.49 -13.36
C ALA A 104 7.67 -3.97 -13.69
N THR A 105 8.57 -4.48 -14.52
CA THR A 105 8.68 -5.90 -14.84
C THR A 105 10.05 -6.41 -14.42
N ARG A 106 10.11 -7.60 -13.83
CA ARG A 106 11.34 -8.26 -13.43
C ARG A 106 11.70 -9.33 -14.47
N ASP A 107 12.94 -9.31 -14.91
CA ASP A 107 13.56 -10.37 -15.70
C ASP A 107 14.82 -10.92 -15.00
N THR A 108 15.66 -11.66 -15.72
CA THR A 108 16.91 -12.25 -15.21
C THR A 108 17.96 -11.22 -14.79
N SER A 109 17.87 -9.98 -15.27
CA SER A 109 18.81 -8.89 -14.99
C SER A 109 18.37 -7.98 -13.85
N GLY A 110 17.07 -7.95 -13.52
CA GLY A 110 16.55 -7.15 -12.43
C GLY A 110 15.16 -6.56 -12.72
N TRP A 111 14.81 -5.51 -11.97
CA TRP A 111 13.57 -4.76 -12.15
C TRP A 111 13.75 -3.66 -13.19
N HIS A 112 12.89 -3.67 -14.20
CA HIS A 112 12.79 -2.65 -15.23
C HIS A 112 11.51 -1.87 -15.06
N TYR A 113 11.63 -0.57 -14.81
CA TYR A 113 10.50 0.33 -14.71
C TYR A 113 10.03 0.72 -16.10
N ARG A 114 8.76 0.44 -16.39
CA ARG A 114 8.08 0.87 -17.61
C ARG A 114 7.51 2.27 -17.46
N GLU A 115 7.05 2.57 -16.25
CA GLU A 115 6.40 3.83 -15.93
C GLU A 115 6.62 4.15 -14.45
N ILE A 116 6.98 5.40 -14.16
CA ILE A 116 6.93 5.96 -12.81
C ILE A 116 6.31 7.34 -12.94
N VAL A 117 5.05 7.49 -12.57
CA VAL A 117 4.32 8.77 -12.69
C VAL A 117 3.99 9.31 -11.31
N PHE A 118 4.48 10.50 -11.03
CA PHE A 118 4.09 11.27 -9.86
C PHE A 118 2.89 12.16 -10.18
N THR A 119 1.81 11.98 -9.44
CA THR A 119 0.62 12.83 -9.51
C THR A 119 0.49 13.65 -8.22
N PRO A 120 0.79 14.96 -8.25
CA PRO A 120 0.53 15.83 -7.11
C PRO A 120 -0.98 15.96 -6.85
N LYS A 121 -1.37 16.31 -5.62
CA LYS A 121 -2.77 16.63 -5.30
C LYS A 121 -3.31 17.80 -6.14
N THR A 122 -2.45 18.74 -6.50
CA THR A 122 -2.77 19.92 -7.31
C THR A 122 -1.73 20.08 -8.41
N GLY A 123 -2.07 19.67 -9.63
CA GLY A 123 -1.19 19.80 -10.81
C GLY A 123 -1.32 18.63 -11.79
N PRO A 124 -0.64 18.72 -12.95
CA PRO A 124 -0.58 17.64 -13.92
C PRO A 124 0.31 16.49 -13.40
N PRO A 125 0.08 15.25 -13.86
CA PRO A 125 0.97 14.13 -13.62
C PRO A 125 2.34 14.35 -14.30
N ILE A 126 3.40 13.91 -13.63
CA ILE A 126 4.79 14.06 -14.05
C ILE A 126 5.38 12.66 -14.23
N ASP A 127 5.81 12.34 -15.44
CA ASP A 127 6.53 11.11 -15.74
C ASP A 127 7.99 11.24 -15.30
N LEU A 128 8.36 10.49 -14.26
CA LEU A 128 9.68 10.51 -13.64
C LEU A 128 10.73 9.71 -14.43
N LEU A 129 10.33 8.90 -15.40
CA LEU A 129 11.26 8.21 -16.30
C LEU A 129 11.70 9.08 -17.47
N LYS A 130 10.99 10.19 -17.70
CA LYS A 130 11.36 11.18 -18.72
C LYS A 130 12.04 12.38 -18.07
N PRO A 131 13.14 12.88 -18.68
CA PRO A 131 13.81 14.09 -18.21
C PRO A 131 12.89 15.31 -18.25
#